data_AF-A0A5N6EES9-F1
#
_entry.id   AF-A0A5N6EES9-F1
#
_cell.length_a   1.000
_cell.length_b   1.000
_cell.length_c   1.000
_cell.angle_alpha   90.00
_cell.angle_beta   90.00
_cell.angle_gamma   90.00
#
_symmetry.space_group_name_H-M   'P 1'
#
loop_
_entity.id
_entity.type
_entity.pdbx_description
1 polymer ?
#
loop_
_entity_poly.entity_id
_entity_poly.type
_entity_poly.pdbx_seq_one_letter_code
_entity_poly.pdbx_strand_id
1 'polypeptide(L)'
;MATDTEISAESAWPEAHGSFSVTIEFTGGLEILFSNERKHSVTIPARLGDGGRPSISFLLKYLVENVMKDERRELFILEGNVRPGILVLINDADWELEGEEKYELQPGDNIVFVSTLHGG
;
A
#
# COMPACT_ATOMS: atom_id res chain seq x y z
N MET A 1 -57.18 1.09 11.12
CA MET A 1 -56.62 -0.27 11.14
C MET A 1 -55.91 -0.42 9.81
N ALA A 2 -54.61 -0.09 9.78
CA ALA A 2 -53.51 -1.06 9.97
C ALA A 2 -53.45 -1.98 8.73
N THR A 3 -52.42 -1.99 7.87
CA THR A 3 -51.03 -1.52 7.97
C THR A 3 -50.45 -1.37 6.56
N ASP A 4 -49.34 -0.61 6.51
CA ASP A 4 -48.33 -0.53 5.46
C ASP A 4 -48.09 -1.79 4.63
N THR A 5 -47.84 -1.57 3.35
CA THR A 5 -46.86 -2.37 2.61
C THR A 5 -45.88 -1.37 2.02
N GLU A 6 -44.83 -1.11 2.80
CA GLU A 6 -43.64 -0.41 2.38
C GLU A 6 -43.10 -1.08 1.11
N ILE A 7 -43.03 -0.31 0.03
CA ILE A 7 -42.22 -0.66 -1.13
C ILE A 7 -40.78 -0.39 -0.68
N SER A 8 -40.12 -1.40 -0.11
CA SER A 8 -38.68 -1.39 0.05
C SER A 8 -38.07 -1.41 -1.35
N ALA A 9 -37.75 -0.24 -1.86
CA ALA A 9 -36.72 -0.07 -2.87
C ALA A 9 -35.41 -0.52 -2.22
N GLU A 10 -35.18 -1.82 -2.23
CA GLU A 10 -33.94 -2.44 -1.80
C GLU A 10 -32.86 -1.99 -2.79
N SER A 11 -32.22 -0.90 -2.41
CA SER A 11 -30.84 -0.53 -2.68
C SER A 11 -30.31 -0.96 -4.05
N ALA A 12 -30.33 -0.01 -4.98
CA ALA A 12 -29.35 0.00 -6.05
C ALA A 12 -27.92 -0.21 -5.48
N TRP A 13 -27.09 -0.91 -6.27
CA TRP A 13 -25.64 -1.16 -6.17
C TRP A 13 -25.17 -2.40 -5.37
N PRO A 14 -24.71 -3.46 -6.06
CA PRO A 14 -23.57 -4.22 -5.59
C PRO A 14 -22.30 -3.54 -6.12
N GLU A 15 -21.79 -2.53 -5.41
CA GLU A 15 -20.40 -2.14 -5.63
C GLU A 15 -19.49 -3.26 -5.11
N ALA A 16 -19.10 -4.17 -6.00
CA ALA A 16 -18.01 -5.08 -5.75
C ALA A 16 -16.67 -4.32 -5.84
N HIS A 17 -16.43 -3.43 -4.87
CA HIS A 17 -15.09 -2.93 -4.56
C HIS A 17 -14.30 -4.05 -3.90
N GLY A 18 -13.74 -4.93 -4.71
CA GLY A 18 -12.83 -5.95 -4.22
C GLY A 18 -11.63 -5.30 -3.52
N SER A 19 -11.01 -6.00 -2.59
CA SER A 19 -9.68 -5.70 -2.08
C SER A 19 -8.76 -6.87 -2.37
N PHE A 20 -7.46 -6.62 -2.37
CA PHE A 20 -6.47 -7.66 -2.53
C PHE A 20 -5.31 -7.45 -1.56
N SER A 21 -4.62 -8.55 -1.26
CA SER A 21 -3.47 -8.52 -0.36
C SER A 21 -2.17 -8.40 -1.15
N VAL A 22 -1.26 -7.59 -0.62
CA VAL A 22 0.13 -7.48 -1.04
C VAL A 22 1.03 -7.75 0.16
N THR A 23 2.19 -8.34 -0.08
CA THR A 23 3.23 -8.52 0.92
C THR A 23 4.20 -7.36 0.83
N ILE A 24 4.50 -6.74 1.96
CA ILE A 24 5.47 -5.66 2.07
C ILE A 24 6.61 -6.11 2.98
N GLU A 25 7.84 -6.05 2.51
CA GLU A 25 9.03 -6.41 3.29
C GLU A 25 9.96 -5.22 3.51
N PHE A 26 10.37 -4.99 4.75
CA PHE A 26 11.30 -3.94 5.15
C PHE A 26 12.60 -4.56 5.65
N THR A 27 13.73 -4.08 5.12
CA THR A 27 15.07 -4.53 5.51
C THR A 27 16.05 -3.36 5.55
N GLY A 28 17.28 -3.62 6.03
CA GLY A 28 18.31 -2.59 6.15
C GLY A 28 18.03 -1.61 7.29
N GLY A 29 17.30 -2.05 8.33
CA GLY A 29 16.95 -1.23 9.49
C GLY A 29 15.64 -0.47 9.33
N LEU A 30 14.97 -0.53 8.17
CA LEU A 30 13.67 0.10 7.96
C LEU A 30 12.55 -0.55 8.77
N GLU A 31 12.68 -1.83 9.12
CA GLU A 31 11.68 -2.55 9.92
C GLU A 31 11.36 -1.84 11.25
N ILE A 32 12.31 -1.08 11.82
CA ILE A 32 12.10 -0.32 13.07
C ILE A 32 10.96 0.70 12.96
N LEU A 33 10.73 1.24 11.76
CA LEU A 33 9.68 2.23 11.50
C LEU A 33 8.27 1.59 11.47
N PHE A 34 8.23 0.27 11.29
CA PHE A 34 7.03 -0.52 11.09
C PHE A 34 6.88 -1.59 12.19
N SER A 35 6.99 -1.17 13.45
CA SER A 35 6.84 -2.05 14.63
C SER A 35 7.95 -3.10 14.79
N ASN A 36 9.10 -2.90 14.15
CA ASN A 36 10.20 -3.86 14.11
C ASN A 36 9.79 -5.22 13.50
N GLU A 37 8.78 -5.22 12.64
CA GLU A 37 8.34 -6.38 11.87
C GLU A 37 8.87 -6.27 10.44
N ARG A 38 9.44 -7.36 9.93
CA ARG A 38 10.04 -7.37 8.60
C ARG A 38 9.04 -7.52 7.48
N LYS A 39 7.93 -8.23 7.71
CA LYS A 39 6.99 -8.62 6.66
C LYS A 39 5.58 -8.27 7.10
N HIS A 40 4.89 -7.47 6.31
CA HIS A 40 3.50 -7.10 6.54
C HIS A 40 2.64 -7.60 5.39
N SER A 41 1.51 -8.23 5.71
CA SER A 41 0.46 -8.47 4.73
C SER A 41 -0.53 -7.31 4.79
N VAL A 42 -0.61 -6.52 3.72
CA VAL A 42 -1.48 -5.35 3.64
C VAL A 42 -2.60 -5.61 2.66
N THR A 43 -3.83 -5.30 3.06
CA THR A 43 -5.01 -5.39 2.19
C THR A 43 -5.38 -4.00 1.68
N ILE A 44 -5.34 -3.82 0.36
CA ILE A 44 -5.62 -2.56 -0.32
C ILE A 44 -6.82 -2.69 -1.26
N PRO A 45 -7.55 -1.59 -1.53
CA PRO A 45 -8.70 -1.64 -2.43
C PRO A 45 -8.26 -1.91 -3.88
N ALA A 46 -9.02 -2.72 -4.59
CA ALA A 46 -8.77 -3.03 -6.01
C ALA A 46 -9.06 -1.84 -6.94
N ARG A 47 -9.86 -0.88 -6.46
CA ARG A 47 -10.16 0.38 -7.14
C ARG A 47 -10.14 1.54 -6.15
N LEU A 48 -9.58 2.66 -6.56
CA LEU A 48 -9.58 3.90 -5.82
C LEU A 48 -10.89 4.67 -6.05
N GLY A 49 -11.14 5.70 -5.23
CA GLY A 49 -12.38 6.49 -5.30
C GLY A 49 -12.57 7.26 -6.63
N ASP A 50 -11.52 7.44 -7.41
CA ASP A 50 -11.54 8.01 -8.76
C ASP A 50 -11.70 6.96 -9.88
N GLY A 51 -11.84 5.68 -9.52
CA GLY A 51 -11.91 4.56 -10.45
C GLY A 51 -10.56 4.03 -10.93
N GLY A 52 -9.45 4.65 -10.52
CA GLY A 52 -8.09 4.21 -10.81
C GLY A 52 -7.70 2.95 -10.05
N ARG A 53 -6.54 2.38 -10.40
CA ARG A 53 -5.92 1.25 -9.69
C ARG A 53 -4.87 1.75 -8.70
N PRO A 54 -4.67 1.07 -7.57
CA PRO A 54 -3.63 1.45 -6.62
C PRO A 54 -2.24 1.24 -7.24
N SER A 55 -1.41 2.28 -7.23
CA SER A 55 -0.02 2.19 -7.67
C SER A 55 0.96 2.13 -6.48
N ILE A 56 2.26 1.99 -6.76
CA ILE A 56 3.31 2.17 -5.74
C ILE A 56 3.21 3.53 -5.05
N SER A 57 2.91 4.62 -5.77
CA SER A 57 2.65 5.94 -5.15
C SER A 57 1.52 5.90 -4.11
N PHE A 58 0.44 5.17 -4.41
CA PHE A 58 -0.66 4.98 -3.47
C PHE A 58 -0.21 4.17 -2.26
N LEU A 59 0.53 3.08 -2.48
CA LEU A 59 1.05 2.23 -1.42
C LEU A 59 1.98 2.99 -0.46
N LEU A 60 2.87 3.85 -0.97
CA LEU A 60 3.75 4.66 -0.11
C LEU A 60 2.95 5.55 0.86
N LYS A 61 1.91 6.23 0.36
CA LYS A 61 1.01 7.03 1.20
C LYS A 61 0.28 6.14 2.20
N TYR A 62 -0.27 5.02 1.75
CA TYR A 62 -0.96 4.06 2.62
C TYR A 62 -0.06 3.55 3.75
N LEU A 63 1.19 3.20 3.46
CA LEU A 63 2.15 2.69 4.43
C LEU A 63 2.45 3.74 5.51
N VAL A 64 2.71 4.99 5.12
CA VAL A 64 2.97 6.08 6.07
C VAL A 64 1.75 6.42 6.92
N GLU A 65 0.55 6.38 6.34
CA GLU A 65 -0.67 6.76 7.03
C GLU A 65 -1.22 5.66 7.96
N ASN A 66 -1.07 4.39 7.59
CA ASN A 66 -1.78 3.28 8.24
C ASN A 66 -0.86 2.26 8.93
N VAL A 67 0.33 2.02 8.37
CA VAL A 67 1.20 0.92 8.80
C VAL A 67 2.35 1.41 9.68
N MET A 68 2.99 2.51 9.30
CA MET A 68 4.11 3.12 10.02
C MET A 68 3.71 3.49 11.46
N LYS A 69 4.56 3.14 12.43
CA LYS A 69 4.35 3.42 13.87
C LYS A 69 5.34 4.41 14.45
N ASP A 70 6.36 4.77 13.68
CA ASP A 70 7.36 5.76 14.05
C ASP A 70 7.02 7.13 13.44
N GLU A 71 7.33 8.21 14.16
CA GLU A 71 7.05 9.58 13.72
C GLU A 71 8.08 10.11 12.70
N ARG A 72 9.25 9.46 12.57
CA ARG A 72 10.37 9.85 11.69
C ARG A 72 10.14 9.46 10.24
N ARG A 73 9.04 9.98 9.66
CA ARG A 73 8.60 9.70 8.28
C ARG A 73 9.68 10.01 7.25
N GLU A 74 10.49 11.02 7.50
CA GLU A 74 11.61 11.46 6.65
C GLU A 74 12.71 10.41 6.48
N LEU A 75 12.75 9.38 7.33
CA LEU A 75 13.68 8.26 7.16
C LEU A 75 13.23 7.29 6.06
N PHE A 76 11.94 7.29 5.71
CA PHE A 76 11.34 6.42 4.69
C PHE A 76 10.91 7.19 3.43
N ILE A 77 10.27 8.35 3.58
CA ILE A 77 9.78 9.20 2.47
C ILE A 77 10.44 10.58 2.52
N LEU A 78 10.89 11.08 1.37
CA LEU A 78 11.37 12.44 1.18
C LEU A 78 10.67 13.06 -0.03
N GLU A 79 10.19 14.30 0.10
CA GLU A 79 9.49 15.04 -0.97
C GLU A 79 8.33 14.28 -1.65
N GLY A 80 7.69 13.37 -0.90
CA GLY A 80 6.55 12.59 -1.38
C GLY A 80 6.92 11.30 -2.12
N ASN A 81 8.20 10.94 -2.17
CA ASN A 81 8.68 9.69 -2.77
C ASN A 81 9.58 8.92 -1.79
N VAL A 82 9.97 7.70 -2.14
CA VAL A 82 10.94 6.91 -1.38
C VAL A 82 12.23 7.70 -1.19
N ARG A 83 12.73 7.75 0.04
CA ARG A 83 13.97 8.47 0.37
C ARG A 83 15.14 7.90 -0.44
N PRO A 84 16.00 8.75 -1.04
CA PRO A 84 17.23 8.29 -1.69
C PRO A 84 18.07 7.37 -0.80
N GLY A 85 18.60 6.29 -1.38
CA GLY A 85 19.31 5.23 -0.65
C GLY A 85 18.39 4.18 -0.02
N ILE A 86 17.13 4.12 -0.45
CA ILE A 86 16.27 2.96 -0.30
C ILE A 86 16.03 2.39 -1.70
N LEU A 87 16.31 1.09 -1.88
CA LEU A 87 15.98 0.34 -3.08
C LEU A 87 14.59 -0.25 -2.93
N VAL A 88 13.84 -0.30 -4.04
CA VAL A 88 12.51 -0.92 -4.10
C VAL A 88 12.57 -2.05 -5.11
N LEU A 89 12.12 -3.24 -4.69
CA LEU A 89 11.94 -4.39 -5.56
C LEU A 89 10.47 -4.75 -5.64
N ILE A 90 10.01 -5.09 -6.84
CA ILE A 90 8.67 -5.60 -7.11
C ILE A 90 8.83 -7.03 -7.61
N ASN A 91 8.37 -8.01 -6.84
CA ASN A 91 8.52 -9.45 -7.15
C ASN A 91 9.96 -9.84 -7.52
N ASP A 92 10.93 -9.40 -6.71
CA ASP A 92 12.38 -9.58 -6.88
C ASP A 92 13.00 -8.89 -8.11
N ALA A 93 12.24 -8.08 -8.84
CA ALA A 93 12.72 -7.24 -9.94
C ALA A 93 12.94 -5.79 -9.50
N ASP A 94 13.90 -5.11 -10.11
CA ASP A 94 14.16 -3.69 -9.90
C ASP A 94 12.96 -2.86 -10.37
N TRP A 95 12.39 -2.03 -9.49
CA TRP A 95 11.20 -1.23 -9.79
C TRP A 95 11.37 -0.27 -10.98
N GLU A 96 12.61 0.13 -11.30
CA GLU A 96 12.92 1.01 -12.44
C GLU A 96 12.50 0.37 -13.76
N LEU A 97 12.50 -0.98 -13.82
CA LEU A 97 12.07 -1.75 -14.99
C LEU A 97 10.55 -2.00 -15.01
N GLU A 98 9.89 -1.86 -13.87
CA GLU A 98 8.46 -2.14 -13.68
C GLU A 98 7.59 -0.87 -13.74
N GLY A 99 8.19 0.31 -13.89
CA GLY A 99 7.49 1.59 -14.00
C GLY A 99 7.38 2.36 -12.68
N GLU A 100 8.24 2.05 -11.72
CA GLU A 100 8.50 2.85 -10.52
C GLU A 100 7.22 3.19 -9.75
N GLU A 101 6.96 4.49 -9.49
CA GLU A 101 5.83 4.90 -8.66
C GLU A 101 4.47 4.73 -9.34
N LYS A 102 4.47 4.43 -10.66
CA LYS A 102 3.29 4.25 -11.51
C LYS A 102 2.90 2.78 -11.68
N TYR A 103 3.74 1.83 -11.26
CA TYR A 103 3.39 0.41 -11.30
C TYR A 103 2.05 0.17 -10.61
N GLU A 104 1.10 -0.44 -11.32
CA GLU A 104 -0.22 -0.81 -10.78
C GLU A 104 -0.10 -2.12 -10.00
N LEU A 105 -0.39 -2.07 -8.70
CA LEU A 105 -0.29 -3.21 -7.81
C LEU A 105 -1.27 -4.32 -8.21
N GLN A 106 -0.80 -5.56 -8.07
CA GLN A 106 -1.53 -6.78 -8.38
C GLN A 106 -1.74 -7.63 -7.12
N PRO A 107 -2.80 -8.47 -7.09
CA PRO A 107 -3.01 -9.44 -6.02
C PRO A 107 -1.81 -10.35 -5.84
N GLY A 108 -1.27 -10.41 -4.62
CA GLY A 108 -0.18 -11.29 -4.26
C GLY A 108 1.22 -10.74 -4.51
N ASP A 109 1.35 -9.49 -4.97
CA ASP A 109 2.67 -8.87 -5.15
C ASP A 109 3.49 -8.88 -3.86
N ASN A 110 4.80 -9.06 -4.03
CA ASN A 110 5.79 -8.86 -2.99
C ASN A 110 6.59 -7.58 -3.28
N ILE A 111 6.47 -6.59 -2.41
CA ILE A 111 7.18 -5.30 -2.51
C ILE A 111 8.22 -5.23 -1.40
N VAL A 112 9.49 -5.10 -1.76
CA VAL A 112 10.61 -5.08 -0.80
C VAL A 112 11.25 -3.70 -0.78
N PHE A 113 11.38 -3.11 0.39
CA PHE A 113 12.13 -1.88 0.65
C PHE A 113 13.43 -2.21 1.39
N VAL A 114 14.57 -1.86 0.79
CA VAL A 114 15.90 -2.12 1.34
C VAL A 114 16.64 -0.81 1.54
N SER A 115 16.90 -0.41 2.79
CA SER A 115 17.80 0.73 2.98
C SER A 115 19.26 0.33 2.81
N THR A 116 19.98 1.07 1.98
CA THR A 116 21.42 0.91 1.74
C THR A 116 22.27 1.93 2.51
N LEU A 117 21.63 2.89 3.19
CA LEU A 117 22.30 3.98 3.91
C LEU A 117 22.50 3.75 5.41
N HIS A 118 21.70 2.90 6.05
CA HIS A 118 21.68 2.80 7.53
C HIS A 118 22.55 1.68 8.11
N GLY A 119 23.57 1.23 7.35
CA GLY A 119 24.56 0.26 7.81
C GLY A 119 25.78 0.95 8.44
N GLY A 120 25.68 1.34 9.70
CA GLY A 120 26.77 1.82 10.55
C GLY A 120 26.61 1.34 11.98
#